data_AF-W4HEF4-F1
#
_entry.id   AF-W4HEF4-F1
#
_cell.length_a   1.000
_cell.length_b   1.000
_cell.length_c   1.000
_cell.angle_alpha   90.00
_cell.angle_beta   90.00
_cell.angle_gamma   90.00
#
_symmetry.space_group_name_H-M   'P 1'
#
loop_
_entity.id
_entity.type
_entity.pdbx_description
1 polymer ?
#
loop_
_entity_poly.entity_id
_entity_poly.type
_entity_poly.pdbx_seq_one_letter_code
_entity_poly.pdbx_strand_id
1 'polypeptide(L)'
;MTREPENVRFNILRNALYHTARRRSLEQTNRVFNLLVVLLGAAAFSDLITRIGMTSVWVGAGVALIGALQLVFDFGRQARDHQVLQRDYYNLLAETEVVHEPTPQDASEWHARMIKITGDEPPVLRAIDAKAYNDAVGAMEIDPEQRLHIPRIDRFLGGFLAFEGRQYSKLVELKRSKRLKERRDR
;
A
#
# COMPACT_ATOMS: atom_id res chain seq x y z
N MET A 1 9.23 -3.81 20.37
CA MET A 1 10.09 -2.96 19.51
C MET A 1 10.92 -2.10 20.41
N THR A 2 12.24 -2.05 20.21
CA THR A 2 13.10 -1.14 20.96
C THR A 2 12.81 0.29 20.50
N ARG A 3 12.81 1.24 21.43
CA ARG A 3 12.60 2.67 21.15
C ARG A 3 13.89 3.33 20.62
N GLU A 4 14.68 2.58 19.84
CA GLU A 4 15.87 3.12 19.22
C GLU A 4 15.45 4.17 18.18
N PRO A 5 16.12 5.33 18.12
CA PRO A 5 15.80 6.38 17.15
C PRO A 5 15.66 5.87 15.71
N GLU A 6 16.60 5.01 15.28
CA GLU A 6 16.60 4.43 13.93
C GLU A 6 15.38 3.56 13.65
N ASN A 7 14.94 2.78 14.65
CA ASN A 7 13.75 1.93 14.50
C ASN A 7 12.47 2.76 14.39
N VAL A 8 12.38 3.85 15.15
CA VAL A 8 11.24 4.77 15.07
C VAL A 8 11.22 5.45 13.70
N ARG A 9 12.36 5.99 13.26
CA ARG A 9 12.54 6.60 11.93
C ARG A 9 12.20 5.63 10.79
N PHE A 10 12.68 4.39 10.86
CA PHE A 10 12.35 3.34 9.90
C PHE A 10 10.83 3.08 9.81
N ASN A 11 10.14 3.00 10.96
CA ASN A 11 8.69 2.77 10.99
C ASN A 11 7.91 3.96 10.44
N ILE A 12 8.32 5.19 10.77
CA ILE A 12 7.73 6.42 10.21
C ILE A 12 7.84 6.39 8.67
N LEU A 13 9.04 6.13 8.14
CA LEU A 13 9.27 6.04 6.70
C LEU A 13 8.45 4.91 6.05
N ARG A 14 8.41 3.72 6.68
CA ARG A 14 7.61 2.59 6.20
C ARG A 14 6.13 2.98 6.11
N ASN A 15 5.57 3.62 7.13
CA ASN A 15 4.17 4.04 7.13
C ASN A 15 3.91 5.12 6.06
N ALA A 16 4.83 6.08 5.88
CA ALA A 16 4.77 7.07 4.80
C ALA A 16 4.71 6.39 3.41
N LEU A 17 5.56 5.40 3.17
CA LEU A 17 5.63 4.62 1.92
C LEU A 17 4.39 3.74 1.74
N TYR A 18 3.85 3.16 2.82
CA TYR A 18 2.60 2.39 2.79
C TYR A 18 1.44 3.26 2.31
N HIS A 19 1.24 4.43 2.91
CA HIS A 19 0.17 5.34 2.52
C HIS A 19 0.37 5.92 1.11
N THR A 20 1.62 6.16 0.70
CA THR A 20 1.95 6.54 -0.68
C THR A 20 1.50 5.46 -1.67
N ALA A 21 1.84 4.20 -1.40
CA ALA A 21 1.47 3.07 -2.25
C ALA A 21 -0.06 2.88 -2.28
N ARG A 22 -0.71 2.96 -1.11
CA ARG A 22 -2.16 2.79 -0.99
C ARG A 22 -2.94 3.91 -1.70
N ARG A 23 -2.54 5.17 -1.52
CA ARG A 23 -3.07 6.32 -2.27
C ARG A 23 -2.98 6.08 -3.77
N ARG A 24 -1.79 5.74 -4.28
CA ARG A 24 -1.57 5.53 -5.71
C ARG A 24 -2.48 4.42 -6.27
N SER A 25 -2.61 3.30 -5.57
CA SER A 25 -3.50 2.21 -6.00
C SER A 25 -4.96 2.66 -6.06
N LEU A 26 -5.45 3.38 -5.05
CA LEU A 26 -6.82 3.89 -5.01
C LEU A 26 -7.09 4.93 -6.10
N GLU A 27 -6.15 5.86 -6.31
CA GLU A 27 -6.24 6.84 -7.40
C GLU A 27 -6.28 6.16 -8.78
N GLN A 28 -5.44 5.14 -8.98
CA GLN A 28 -5.42 4.37 -10.22
C GLN A 28 -6.76 3.65 -10.43
N THR A 29 -7.30 2.98 -9.42
CA THR A 29 -8.62 2.35 -9.48
C THR A 29 -9.70 3.38 -9.81
N ASN A 30 -9.73 4.52 -9.14
CA ASN A 30 -10.72 5.58 -9.41
C ASN A 30 -10.62 6.09 -10.86
N ARG A 31 -9.42 6.28 -11.39
CA ARG A 31 -9.20 6.70 -12.79
C ARG A 31 -9.64 5.64 -13.79
N VAL A 32 -9.42 4.35 -13.49
CA VAL A 32 -9.88 3.25 -14.33
C VAL A 32 -11.41 3.21 -14.38
N PHE A 33 -12.09 3.36 -13.24
CA PHE A 33 -13.56 3.38 -13.21
C PHE A 33 -14.12 4.58 -13.98
N ASN A 34 -13.55 5.78 -13.79
CA ASN A 34 -13.90 6.97 -14.58
C ASN A 34 -13.73 6.71 -16.09
N LEU A 35 -12.61 6.11 -16.50
CA LEU A 35 -12.36 5.78 -17.90
C LEU A 35 -13.41 4.80 -18.44
N LEU A 36 -13.76 3.76 -17.69
CA LEU A 36 -14.77 2.79 -18.09
C LEU A 36 -16.15 3.43 -18.26
N VAL A 37 -16.56 4.31 -17.34
CA VAL A 37 -17.82 5.07 -17.47
C VAL A 37 -17.83 5.91 -18.73
N VAL A 38 -16.75 6.64 -19.02
CA VAL A 38 -16.63 7.47 -20.22
C VAL A 38 -16.66 6.63 -21.50
N LEU A 39 -15.90 5.53 -21.55
CA LEU A 39 -15.84 4.66 -22.72
C LEU A 39 -17.17 3.97 -23.01
N LEU A 40 -17.82 3.43 -21.98
CA LEU A 40 -19.13 2.79 -22.13
C LEU A 40 -20.22 3.83 -22.47
N GLY A 41 -20.16 5.01 -21.84
CA GLY A 41 -21.03 6.13 -22.18
C GLY A 41 -20.89 6.54 -23.64
N ALA A 42 -19.66 6.72 -24.14
CA ALA A 42 -19.41 7.04 -25.54
C ALA A 42 -19.85 5.91 -26.48
N ALA A 43 -19.58 4.65 -26.12
CA ALA A 43 -20.01 3.49 -26.90
C ALA A 43 -21.53 3.45 -27.06
N ALA A 44 -22.29 3.81 -25.99
CA ALA A 44 -23.76 3.84 -25.98
C ALA A 44 -24.37 4.67 -27.11
N PHE A 45 -23.66 5.71 -27.57
CA PHE A 45 -24.08 6.61 -28.64
C PHE A 45 -23.44 6.31 -30.00
N SER A 46 -22.71 5.20 -30.13
CA SER A 46 -22.01 4.81 -31.35
C SER A 46 -22.63 3.57 -32.01
N ASP A 47 -22.52 3.47 -33.33
CA ASP A 47 -22.87 2.25 -34.09
C ASP A 47 -21.96 1.05 -33.76
N LEU A 48 -20.94 1.22 -32.92
CA LEU A 48 -20.07 0.12 -32.52
C LEU A 48 -20.85 -0.98 -31.79
N ILE A 49 -21.82 -0.61 -30.96
CA ILE A 49 -22.62 -1.53 -30.16
C ILE A 49 -23.46 -2.46 -31.04
N THR A 50 -24.09 -1.91 -32.09
CA THR A 50 -24.91 -2.69 -33.02
C THR A 50 -24.04 -3.64 -33.85
N ARG A 51 -22.82 -3.24 -34.23
CA ARG A 51 -21.86 -4.09 -34.96
C ARG A 51 -21.35 -5.28 -34.16
N ILE A 52 -21.27 -5.18 -32.84
CA ILE A 52 -20.85 -6.29 -31.95
C ILE A 52 -22.04 -7.10 -31.42
N GLY A 53 -23.26 -6.86 -31.92
CA GLY A 53 -24.47 -7.60 -31.54
C GLY A 53 -24.96 -7.32 -30.12
N MET A 54 -24.52 -6.23 -29.48
CA MET A 54 -24.99 -5.82 -28.15
C MET A 54 -26.12 -4.79 -28.30
N THR A 55 -26.99 -4.70 -27.29
CA THR A 55 -28.03 -3.65 -27.24
C THR A 55 -27.57 -2.49 -26.36
N SER A 56 -28.08 -1.28 -26.65
CA SER A 56 -27.80 -0.08 -25.85
C SER A 56 -28.20 -0.24 -24.37
N VAL A 57 -29.21 -1.07 -24.08
CA VAL A 57 -29.68 -1.38 -22.72
C VAL A 57 -28.57 -2.01 -21.87
N TRP A 58 -27.83 -2.99 -22.41
CA TRP A 58 -26.74 -3.64 -21.67
C TRP A 58 -25.57 -2.69 -21.40
N VAL A 59 -25.28 -1.77 -22.32
CA VAL A 59 -24.25 -0.75 -22.11
C VAL A 59 -24.70 0.28 -21.07
N GLY A 60 -25.95 0.73 -21.12
CA GLY A 60 -26.52 1.61 -20.09
C GLY A 60 -26.50 0.98 -18.70
N ALA A 61 -26.86 -0.30 -18.60
CA ALA A 61 -26.77 -1.06 -17.35
C ALA A 61 -25.32 -1.17 -16.84
N GLY A 62 -24.35 -1.40 -17.74
CA GLY A 62 -22.93 -1.41 -17.42
C GLY A 62 -22.42 -0.07 -16.88
N VAL A 63 -22.78 1.05 -17.53
CA VAL A 63 -22.45 2.40 -17.06
C VAL A 63 -23.03 2.64 -15.67
N ALA A 64 -24.31 2.33 -15.46
CA ALA A 64 -24.99 2.52 -14.19
C ALA A 64 -24.35 1.69 -13.08
N LEU A 65 -24.00 0.42 -13.35
CA LEU A 65 -23.35 -0.46 -12.38
C LEU A 65 -21.96 0.06 -12.00
N ILE A 66 -21.11 0.42 -12.97
CA ILE A 66 -19.76 0.92 -12.69
C ILE A 66 -19.82 2.24 -11.92
N GLY A 67 -20.71 3.16 -12.32
CA GLY A 67 -20.92 4.41 -11.61
C GLY A 67 -21.40 4.20 -10.17
N ALA A 68 -22.32 3.25 -9.95
CA ALA A 68 -22.77 2.88 -8.61
C ALA A 68 -21.64 2.28 -7.76
N LEU A 69 -20.83 1.36 -8.31
CA LEU A 69 -19.68 0.78 -7.61
C LEU A 69 -18.66 1.88 -7.22
N GLN A 70 -18.40 2.81 -8.13
CA GLN A 70 -17.49 3.93 -7.87
C GLN A 70 -17.98 4.81 -6.72
N LEU A 71 -19.30 5.08 -6.67
CA LEU A 71 -19.92 5.86 -5.60
C LEU A 71 -19.90 5.12 -4.26
N VAL A 72 -20.26 3.83 -4.26
CA VAL A 72 -20.33 3.02 -3.03
C VAL A 72 -18.97 2.80 -2.40
N PHE A 73 -17.95 2.51 -3.21
CA PHE A 73 -16.59 2.29 -2.69
C PHE A 73 -15.84 3.60 -2.41
N ASP A 74 -16.21 4.71 -3.05
CA ASP A 74 -15.61 6.03 -2.84
C ASP A 74 -14.07 6.01 -2.80
N PHE A 75 -13.46 5.38 -3.83
CA PHE A 75 -12.00 5.26 -3.95
C PHE A 75 -11.30 6.62 -3.91
N GLY A 76 -11.98 7.67 -4.39
CA GLY A 76 -11.49 9.05 -4.36
C GLY A 76 -11.34 9.60 -2.95
N ARG A 77 -12.31 9.39 -2.06
CA ARG A 77 -12.19 9.77 -0.65
C ARG A 77 -11.11 8.98 0.06
N GLN A 78 -11.10 7.65 -0.09
CA GLN A 78 -10.06 6.82 0.54
C GLN A 78 -8.65 7.24 0.12
N ALA A 79 -8.45 7.60 -1.15
CA ALA A 79 -7.16 8.10 -1.63
C ALA A 79 -6.76 9.41 -0.93
N ARG A 80 -7.70 10.34 -0.70
CA ARG A 80 -7.45 11.59 0.03
C ARG A 80 -7.13 11.34 1.50
N ASP A 81 -7.82 10.41 2.15
CA ASP A 81 -7.54 10.04 3.54
C ASP A 81 -6.10 9.51 3.66
N HIS A 82 -5.68 8.64 2.74
CA HIS A 82 -4.29 8.18 2.67
C HIS A 82 -3.28 9.27 2.26
N GLN A 83 -3.68 10.28 1.48
CA GLN A 83 -2.83 11.43 1.19
C GLN A 83 -2.55 12.27 2.44
N VAL A 84 -3.55 12.45 3.31
CA VAL A 84 -3.39 13.15 4.60
C VAL A 84 -2.42 12.38 5.49
N LEU A 85 -2.63 11.08 5.69
CA LEU A 85 -1.74 10.22 6.48
C LEU A 85 -0.31 10.22 5.91
N GLN A 86 -0.17 10.07 4.58
CA GLN A 86 1.12 10.16 3.91
C GLN A 86 1.85 11.48 4.24
N ARG A 87 1.15 12.62 4.12
CA ARG A 87 1.73 13.93 4.43
C ARG A 87 2.17 14.00 5.88
N ASP A 88 1.31 13.57 6.80
CA ASP A 88 1.56 13.68 8.24
C ASP A 88 2.75 12.82 8.66
N TYR A 89 2.91 11.63 8.06
CA TYR A 89 4.10 10.79 8.25
C TYR A 89 5.37 11.40 7.65
N TYR A 90 5.32 12.00 6.46
CA TYR A 90 6.49 12.66 5.88
C TYR A 90 6.89 13.92 6.66
N ASN A 91 5.93 14.66 7.20
CA ASN A 91 6.22 15.78 8.10
C ASN A 91 6.94 15.29 9.36
N LEU A 92 6.41 14.23 10.00
CA LEU A 92 7.07 13.62 11.16
C LEU A 92 8.47 13.09 10.81
N LEU A 93 8.65 12.47 9.63
CA LEU A 93 9.96 12.00 9.17
C LEU A 93 10.94 13.15 9.02
N ALA A 94 10.53 14.25 8.38
CA ALA A 94 11.37 15.43 8.20
C ALA A 94 11.86 16.00 9.54
N GLU A 95 11.00 15.99 10.57
CA GLU A 95 11.39 16.42 11.91
C GLU A 95 12.44 15.49 12.54
N THR A 96 12.42 14.19 12.25
CA THR A 96 13.48 13.27 12.69
C THR A 96 14.82 13.51 12.01
N GLU A 97 14.82 13.97 10.74
CA GLU A 97 16.05 14.22 9.96
C GLU A 97 16.77 15.51 10.41
N VAL A 98 16.08 16.43 11.08
CA VAL A 98 16.71 17.67 11.59
C VAL A 98 17.67 17.36 12.75
N VAL A 99 17.41 16.29 13.52
CA VAL A 99 18.19 15.93 14.71
C VAL A 99 19.34 15.00 14.32
N HIS A 100 20.57 15.52 14.34
CA HIS A 100 21.76 14.75 13.97
C HIS A 100 22.14 13.66 14.99
N GLU A 101 21.98 13.95 16.28
CA GLU A 101 22.33 13.04 17.38
C GLU A 101 21.09 12.79 18.24
N PRO A 102 20.19 11.89 17.81
CA PRO A 102 18.94 11.68 18.51
C PRO A 102 19.12 10.95 19.84
N THR A 103 18.47 11.47 20.86
CA THR A 103 18.43 10.89 22.20
C THR A 103 17.27 9.89 22.34
N PRO A 104 17.29 9.03 23.39
CA PRO A 104 16.13 8.18 23.69
C PRO A 104 14.82 8.95 23.94
N GLN A 105 14.93 10.19 24.43
CA GLN A 105 13.80 11.09 24.63
C GLN A 105 13.19 11.50 23.29
N ASP A 106 14.03 11.89 22.31
CA ASP A 106 13.57 12.22 20.96
C ASP A 106 12.84 11.05 20.31
N ALA A 107 13.41 9.83 20.41
CA ALA A 107 12.77 8.63 19.90
C ALA A 107 11.42 8.34 20.55
N SER A 108 11.29 8.59 21.86
CA SER A 108 10.01 8.45 22.57
C SER A 108 8.99 9.48 22.12
N GLU A 109 9.40 10.72 21.88
CA GLU A 109 8.53 11.79 21.37
C GLU A 109 8.03 11.47 19.95
N TRP A 110 8.94 11.13 19.05
CA TRP A 110 8.60 10.74 17.68
C TRP A 110 7.69 9.53 17.66
N HIS A 111 7.94 8.53 18.51
CA HIS A 111 7.07 7.37 18.63
C HIS A 111 5.67 7.75 19.14
N ALA A 112 5.57 8.61 20.15
CA ALA A 112 4.28 9.06 20.67
C ALA A 112 3.47 9.78 19.58
N ARG A 113 4.13 10.60 18.75
CA ARG A 113 3.50 11.28 17.62
C ARG A 113 3.13 10.34 16.49
N MET A 114 3.99 9.36 16.19
CA MET A 114 3.69 8.27 15.27
C MET A 114 2.41 7.54 15.68
N ILE A 115 2.25 7.18 16.96
CA ILE A 115 1.04 6.52 17.48
C ILE A 115 -0.21 7.38 17.27
N LYS A 116 -0.10 8.71 17.45
CA LYS A 116 -1.24 9.61 17.19
C LYS A 116 -1.69 9.53 15.73
N ILE A 117 -0.75 9.54 14.78
CA ILE A 117 -1.08 9.38 13.35
C ILE A 117 -1.67 7.99 13.10
N THR A 118 -1.09 6.93 13.69
CA THR A 118 -1.59 5.56 13.55
C THR A 118 -3.02 5.38 14.07
N GLY A 119 -3.46 6.21 15.04
CA GLY A 119 -4.82 6.17 15.57
C GLY A 119 -5.90 6.45 14.53
N ASP A 120 -5.56 7.19 13.48
CA ASP A 120 -6.47 7.54 12.38
C ASP A 120 -6.37 6.56 11.19
N GLU A 121 -5.52 5.53 11.27
CA GLU A 121 -5.30 4.62 10.16
C GLU A 121 -6.43 3.60 9.98
N PRO A 122 -6.85 3.33 8.73
CA PRO A 122 -7.68 2.17 8.44
C PRO A 122 -6.85 0.87 8.54
N PRO A 123 -7.51 -0.30 8.57
CA PRO A 123 -6.83 -1.59 8.64
C PRO A 123 -5.72 -1.77 7.61
N VAL A 124 -4.60 -2.36 8.06
CA VAL A 124 -3.39 -2.52 7.26
C VAL A 124 -3.52 -3.65 6.25
N LEU A 125 -3.23 -3.36 4.97
CA LEU A 125 -3.09 -4.37 3.93
C LEU A 125 -1.67 -4.97 3.99
N ARG A 126 -1.54 -6.19 4.52
CA ARG A 126 -0.25 -6.80 4.88
C ARG A 126 0.74 -6.89 3.73
N ALA A 127 0.26 -7.13 2.50
CA ALA A 127 1.12 -7.20 1.32
C ALA A 127 1.68 -5.82 0.91
N ILE A 128 0.88 -4.76 1.04
CA ILE A 128 1.34 -3.39 0.78
C ILE A 128 2.30 -2.95 1.87
N ASP A 129 2.01 -3.25 3.13
CA ASP A 129 2.92 -2.99 4.26
C ASP A 129 4.28 -3.68 4.07
N ALA A 130 4.27 -4.97 3.67
CA ALA A 130 5.50 -5.69 3.38
C ALA A 130 6.29 -5.07 2.22
N LYS A 131 5.61 -4.55 1.19
CA LYS A 131 6.26 -3.82 0.10
C LYS A 131 6.86 -2.51 0.62
N ALA A 132 6.11 -1.75 1.42
CA ALA A 132 6.59 -0.50 2.01
C ALA A 132 7.80 -0.72 2.93
N TYR A 133 7.83 -1.84 3.67
CA TYR A 133 8.99 -2.27 4.44
C TYR A 133 10.21 -2.49 3.53
N ASN A 134 10.04 -3.19 2.39
CA ASN A 134 11.14 -3.41 1.45
C ASN A 134 11.65 -2.12 0.80
N ASP A 135 10.75 -1.19 0.51
CA ASP A 135 11.07 0.13 -0.01
C ASP A 135 11.84 0.94 1.05
N ALA A 136 11.43 0.88 2.34
CA ALA A 136 12.14 1.50 3.46
C ALA A 136 13.53 0.90 3.69
N VAL A 137 13.68 -0.43 3.62
CA VAL A 137 14.99 -1.11 3.66
C VAL A 137 15.90 -0.58 2.57
N GLY A 138 15.39 -0.39 1.36
CA GLY A 138 16.15 0.18 0.25
C GLY A 138 16.52 1.65 0.47
N ALA A 139 15.61 2.46 0.99
CA ALA A 139 15.82 3.89 1.21
C ALA A 139 16.79 4.20 2.36
N MET A 140 16.85 3.33 3.38
CA MET A 140 17.74 3.46 4.53
C MET A 140 19.08 2.72 4.35
N GLU A 141 19.37 2.24 3.13
CA GLU A 141 20.60 1.50 2.80
C GLU A 141 20.86 0.26 3.70
N ILE A 142 19.79 -0.32 4.23
CA ILE A 142 19.85 -1.55 5.03
C ILE A 142 20.12 -2.73 4.08
N ASP A 143 20.84 -3.74 4.58
CA ASP A 143 21.14 -4.97 3.84
C ASP A 143 19.90 -5.52 3.10
N PRO A 144 19.96 -5.65 1.76
CA PRO A 144 18.88 -6.19 0.95
C PRO A 144 18.38 -7.58 1.39
N GLU A 145 19.18 -8.38 2.11
CA GLU A 145 18.73 -9.65 2.65
C GLU A 145 17.69 -9.52 3.78
N GLN A 146 17.56 -8.31 4.37
CA GLN A 146 16.53 -7.99 5.35
C GLN A 146 15.14 -7.79 4.71
N ARG A 147 15.06 -7.69 3.38
CA ARG A 147 13.77 -7.57 2.67
C ARG A 147 12.89 -8.79 2.93
N LEU A 148 11.59 -8.55 3.00
CA LEU A 148 10.54 -9.54 3.09
C LEU A 148 10.28 -10.18 1.73
N HIS A 149 10.16 -11.50 1.73
CA HIS A 149 9.70 -12.24 0.56
C HIS A 149 8.18 -12.15 0.45
N ILE A 150 7.70 -11.45 -0.57
CA ILE A 150 6.27 -11.29 -0.87
C ILE A 150 5.92 -12.19 -2.06
N PRO A 151 5.07 -13.23 -1.89
CA PRO A 151 4.60 -14.07 -2.97
C PRO A 151 3.92 -13.27 -4.09
N ARG A 152 3.98 -13.78 -5.33
CA ARG A 152 3.40 -13.09 -6.50
C ARG A 152 1.89 -12.89 -6.37
N ILE A 153 1.18 -13.87 -5.81
CA ILE A 153 -0.28 -13.80 -5.60
C ILE A 153 -0.62 -12.66 -4.64
N ASP A 154 0.07 -12.61 -3.49
CA ASP A 154 -0.12 -11.56 -2.48
C ASP A 154 0.22 -10.17 -3.05
N ARG A 155 1.20 -10.07 -3.96
CA ARG A 155 1.53 -8.81 -4.65
C ARG A 155 0.40 -8.31 -5.56
N PHE A 156 -0.33 -9.22 -6.19
CA PHE A 156 -1.42 -8.88 -7.11
C PHE A 156 -2.74 -8.63 -6.36
N LEU A 157 -3.10 -9.53 -5.45
CA LEU A 157 -4.38 -9.47 -4.71
C LEU A 157 -4.32 -8.58 -3.45
N GLY A 158 -3.12 -8.28 -2.96
CA GLY A 158 -2.91 -7.54 -1.71
C GLY A 158 -3.34 -6.08 -1.74
N GLY A 159 -3.70 -5.56 -2.92
CA GLY A 159 -4.39 -4.28 -3.05
C GLY A 159 -5.83 -4.29 -2.54
N PHE A 160 -6.45 -5.47 -2.46
CA PHE A 160 -7.88 -5.63 -2.15
C PHE A 160 -8.14 -6.57 -0.96
N LEU A 161 -7.23 -7.51 -0.70
CA LEU A 161 -7.34 -8.46 0.42
C LEU A 161 -6.31 -8.12 1.51
N ALA A 162 -6.76 -8.11 2.76
CA ALA A 162 -5.94 -7.73 3.91
C ALA A 162 -4.83 -8.75 4.23
N PHE A 163 -5.08 -10.05 4.02
CA PHE A 163 -4.23 -11.16 4.44
C PHE A 163 -3.88 -11.10 5.95
N GLU A 164 -4.90 -10.90 6.79
CA GLU A 164 -4.74 -10.83 8.25
C GLU A 164 -3.96 -12.02 8.81
N GLY A 165 -3.10 -11.76 9.80
CA GLY A 165 -2.25 -12.78 10.42
C GLY A 165 -1.08 -13.26 9.56
N ARG A 166 -0.97 -12.87 8.28
CA ARG A 166 0.14 -13.29 7.43
C ARG A 166 1.46 -12.65 7.87
N GLN A 167 2.44 -13.51 8.12
CA GLN A 167 3.83 -13.14 8.40
C GLN A 167 4.68 -13.46 7.18
N TYR A 168 5.42 -12.47 6.69
CA TYR A 168 6.36 -12.64 5.59
C TYR A 168 7.76 -12.89 6.18
N SER A 169 8.44 -13.93 5.71
CA SER A 169 9.81 -14.21 6.12
C SER A 169 10.80 -13.29 5.41
N LYS A 170 11.90 -12.97 6.10
CA LYS A 170 13.01 -12.25 5.48
C LYS A 170 13.76 -13.16 4.50
N LEU A 171 14.41 -12.58 3.49
CA LEU A 171 15.22 -13.34 2.54
C LEU A 171 16.36 -14.10 3.22
N VAL A 172 17.01 -13.49 4.22
CA VAL A 172 18.06 -14.14 5.02
C VAL A 172 17.56 -15.40 5.74
N GLU A 173 16.33 -15.38 6.27
CA GLU A 173 15.71 -16.52 6.97
C GLU A 173 15.42 -17.66 6.00
N LEU A 174 14.93 -17.34 4.80
CA LEU A 174 14.69 -18.32 3.73
C LEU A 174 15.99 -18.95 3.22
N LYS A 175 17.06 -18.16 3.08
CA LYS A 175 18.39 -18.68 2.74
C LYS A 175 18.90 -19.61 3.84
N ARG A 176 18.73 -19.23 5.11
CA ARG A 176 19.15 -20.03 6.27
C ARG A 176 18.40 -21.37 6.33
N SER A 177 17.07 -21.36 6.17
CA SER A 177 16.26 -22.58 6.20
C SER A 177 16.60 -23.53 5.05
N LYS A 178 16.84 -23.00 3.85
CA LYS A 178 17.30 -23.78 2.68
C LYS A 178 18.65 -24.46 2.96
N ARG A 179 19.63 -23.73 3.48
CA ARG A 179 20.96 -24.29 3.84
C ARG A 179 20.86 -25.37 4.91
N LEU A 180 19.99 -25.20 5.91
CA LEU A 180 19.81 -26.21 6.96
C LEU A 180 19.20 -27.50 6.40
N LYS A 181 18.24 -27.39 5.48
CA LYS A 181 17.64 -28.55 4.81
C LYS A 181 18.68 -29.32 4.00
N GLU A 182 19.49 -28.63 3.19
CA GLU A 182 20.57 -29.24 2.39
C GLU A 182 21.69 -29.89 3.23
N ARG A 183 21.87 -29.49 4.50
CA ARG A 183 22.83 -30.15 5.41
C ARG A 183 22.26 -31.39 6.10
N ARG A 184 20.94 -31.46 6.26
CA ARG A 184 20.25 -32.63 6.83
C ARG A 184 20.08 -33.74 5.79
N ASP A 185 19.93 -33.37 4.53
CA ASP A 185 19.71 -34.30 3.42
C ASP A 185 21.04 -34.85 2.83
N ARG A 186 22.19 -34.53 3.45
CA ARG A 186 23.53 -35.08 3.16
C ARG A 186 24.00 -35.93 4.33
#